data_AF-A0A7X6BKQ3-F1
#
_entry.id   AF-A0A7X6BKQ3-F1
#
_cell.length_a   1.000
_cell.length_b   1.000
_cell.length_c   1.000
_cell.angle_alpha   90.00
_cell.angle_beta   90.00
_cell.angle_gamma   90.00
#
_symmetry.space_group_name_H-M   'P 1'
#
loop_
_entity.id
_entity.type
_entity.pdbx_description
1 polymer ?
#
loop_
_entity_poly.entity_id
_entity_poly.type
_entity_poly.pdbx_seq_one_letter_code
_entity_poly.pdbx_strand_id
1 'polypeptide(L)'
;MNIYISNLSYDVNDSDLRELFEEYGEVSSAKVIMDRETGRSRGFGFVEMSDDTQGQKAIDELNQAEYDGKVINVNVAKPRTDRPAGGRGGFNRNGGGRDRRSNGGGRSFEKRF
;
A
#
# COMPACT_ATOMS: atom_id res chain seq x y z
N MET A 1 -6.32 2.19 -15.40
CA MET A 1 -4.97 1.89 -14.85
C MET A 1 -4.50 2.91 -13.82
N ASN A 2 -3.95 2.47 -12.68
CA ASN A 2 -3.29 3.38 -11.74
C ASN A 2 -1.78 3.39 -11.97
N ILE A 3 -1.21 4.59 -12.00
CA ILE A 3 0.19 4.86 -12.29
C ILE A 3 0.77 5.67 -11.14
N TYR A 4 1.98 5.29 -10.72
CA TYR A 4 2.76 5.95 -9.69
C TYR A 4 3.96 6.62 -10.34
N ILE A 5 4.16 7.89 -9.98
CA ILE A 5 5.27 8.70 -10.48
C ILE A 5 6.11 9.15 -9.29
N SER A 6 7.43 8.97 -9.38
CA SER A 6 8.38 9.35 -8.34
C SER A 6 9.58 10.11 -8.89
N ASN A 7 10.30 10.77 -7.98
CA ASN A 7 11.40 11.69 -8.31
C ASN A 7 10.94 12.90 -9.14
N LEU A 8 9.70 13.35 -8.93
CA LEU A 8 9.20 14.60 -9.49
C LEU A 8 9.90 15.80 -8.88
N SER A 9 10.01 16.88 -9.65
CA SER A 9 10.41 18.18 -9.12
C SER A 9 9.35 18.71 -8.15
N TYR A 10 9.79 19.58 -7.22
CA TYR A 10 8.90 20.10 -6.19
C TYR A 10 7.90 21.12 -6.74
N ASP A 11 8.20 21.66 -7.92
CA ASP A 11 7.38 22.63 -8.65
C ASP A 11 6.26 21.96 -9.47
N VAL A 12 6.31 20.64 -9.66
CA VAL A 12 5.31 19.86 -10.41
C VAL A 12 4.02 19.71 -9.60
N ASN A 13 2.89 20.08 -10.21
CA ASN A 13 1.55 20.01 -9.63
C ASN A 13 0.68 18.94 -10.31
N ASP A 14 -0.55 18.80 -9.82
CA ASP A 14 -1.55 17.88 -10.38
C ASP A 14 -1.90 18.20 -11.84
N SER A 15 -1.94 19.48 -12.21
CA SER A 15 -2.23 19.93 -13.57
C SER A 15 -1.11 19.56 -14.54
N ASP A 16 0.15 19.77 -14.15
CA ASP A 16 1.33 19.38 -14.94
C ASP A 16 1.35 17.86 -15.20
N LEU A 17 1.07 17.04 -14.17
CA LEU A 17 0.95 15.59 -14.33
C LEU A 17 -0.22 15.22 -15.25
N ARG A 18 -1.36 15.91 -15.14
CA ARG A 18 -2.50 15.63 -16.00
C ARG A 18 -2.14 15.90 -17.46
N GLU A 19 -1.60 17.08 -17.76
CA GLU A 19 -1.24 17.47 -19.13
C GLU A 19 -0.19 16.53 -19.73
N LEU A 20 0.81 16.12 -18.94
CA LEU A 20 1.85 15.18 -19.38
C LEU A 20 1.27 13.80 -19.78
N PHE A 21 0.29 13.31 -19.03
CA PHE A 21 -0.33 12.01 -19.31
C PHE A 21 -1.46 12.09 -20.34
N GLU A 22 -2.10 13.25 -20.51
CA GLU A 22 -3.13 13.52 -21.51
C GLU A 22 -2.61 13.38 -22.96
N GLU A 23 -1.30 13.54 -23.18
CA GLU A 23 -0.66 13.30 -24.49
C GLU A 23 -0.72 11.82 -24.93
N TYR A 24 -0.73 10.90 -23.97
CA TYR A 24 -0.74 9.45 -24.24
C TYR A 24 -2.15 8.85 -24.22
N GLY A 25 -3.09 9.48 -23.50
CA GLY A 25 -4.42 8.95 -23.33
C GLY A 25 -5.31 9.76 -22.39
N GLU A 26 -6.52 9.26 -22.15
CA GLU A 26 -7.46 9.95 -21.28
C GLU A 26 -7.12 9.76 -19.79
N VAL A 27 -6.91 10.87 -19.08
CA VAL A 27 -6.64 10.90 -17.64
C VAL A 27 -7.94 11.04 -16.85
N SER A 28 -8.27 9.98 -16.10
CA SER A 28 -9.40 9.93 -15.17
C SER A 28 -9.12 10.77 -13.91
N SER A 29 -7.90 10.68 -13.34
CA SER A 29 -7.53 11.43 -12.14
C SER A 29 -6.02 11.67 -12.07
N ALA A 30 -5.58 12.83 -11.58
CA ALA A 30 -4.18 13.14 -11.33
C ALA A 30 -4.03 13.81 -9.95
N LYS A 31 -3.06 13.38 -9.16
CA LYS A 31 -2.83 13.93 -7.82
C LYS A 31 -1.38 13.85 -7.37
N VAL A 32 -0.78 15.02 -7.12
CA VAL A 32 0.52 15.14 -6.45
C VAL A 32 0.34 15.00 -4.95
N ILE A 33 1.25 14.27 -4.30
CA ILE A 33 1.25 14.14 -2.86
C ILE A 33 2.16 15.22 -2.28
N MET A 34 1.53 16.14 -1.55
CA MET A 34 2.21 17.18 -0.79
C MET A 34 2.35 16.77 0.68
N ASP A 35 3.43 17.23 1.29
CA ASP A 35 3.70 17.08 2.70
C ASP A 35 2.76 17.99 3.50
N ARG A 36 1.98 17.41 4.40
CA ARG A 36 0.92 18.14 5.11
C ARG A 36 1.48 19.08 6.18
N GLU A 37 2.71 18.86 6.64
CA GLU A 37 3.34 19.66 7.69
C GLU A 37 4.05 20.88 7.11
N THR A 38 4.78 20.69 6.01
CA THR A 38 5.57 21.74 5.36
C THR A 38 4.87 22.38 4.16
N GLY A 39 3.79 21.77 3.66
CA GLY A 39 3.10 22.20 2.44
C GLY A 39 3.91 21.98 1.16
N ARG A 40 5.06 21.31 1.22
CA ARG A 40 5.95 21.09 0.07
C ARG A 40 5.58 19.82 -0.66
N SER A 41 5.76 19.79 -1.98
CA SER A 41 5.62 18.54 -2.75
C SER A 41 6.56 17.47 -2.19
N ARG A 42 6.09 16.23 -2.10
CA ARG A 42 6.94 15.11 -1.70
C ARG A 42 7.74 14.54 -2.88
N GLY A 43 7.61 15.12 -4.07
CA GLY A 43 8.27 14.65 -5.29
C GLY A 43 7.69 13.34 -5.82
N PHE A 44 6.42 13.05 -5.53
CA PHE A 44 5.71 11.89 -6.08
C PHE A 44 4.21 12.14 -6.20
N GLY A 45 3.57 11.43 -7.12
CA GLY A 45 2.16 11.56 -7.44
C GLY A 45 1.55 10.26 -7.97
N PHE A 46 0.24 10.30 -8.14
CA PHE A 46 -0.54 9.21 -8.71
C PHE A 46 -1.40 9.74 -9.85
N VAL A 47 -1.47 8.97 -10.93
CA VAL A 47 -2.33 9.23 -12.09
C VAL A 47 -3.18 8.00 -12.36
N GLU A 48 -4.46 8.20 -12.62
CA GLU A 48 -5.41 7.18 -13.04
C GLU A 48 -5.76 7.44 -14.51
N MET A 49 -5.45 6.47 -15.37
CA MET A 49 -5.79 6.46 -16.79
C MET A 49 -7.07 5.68 -17.03
N SER A 50 -7.89 6.13 -17.98
CA SER A 50 -9.13 5.43 -18.39
C SER A 50 -8.85 4.09 -19.06
N ASP A 51 -7.73 3.95 -19.78
CA ASP A 51 -7.35 2.75 -20.51
C ASP A 51 -5.98 2.18 -20.06
N ASP A 52 -5.90 0.86 -19.89
CA ASP A 52 -4.68 0.17 -19.48
C ASP A 52 -3.61 0.10 -20.57
N THR A 53 -4.01 0.06 -21.85
CA THR A 53 -3.05 0.07 -22.97
C THR A 53 -2.38 1.44 -23.09
N GLN A 54 -3.15 2.52 -22.98
CA GLN A 54 -2.63 3.89 -22.96
C GLN A 54 -1.74 4.14 -21.74
N GLY A 55 -2.18 3.68 -20.56
CA GLY A 55 -1.38 3.79 -19.34
C GLY A 55 -0.04 3.04 -19.43
N GLN A 56 -0.03 1.83 -20.01
CA GLN A 56 1.20 1.06 -20.18
C GLN A 56 2.17 1.72 -21.17
N LYS A 57 1.66 2.34 -22.24
CA LYS A 57 2.48 3.15 -23.16
C LYS A 57 3.10 4.36 -22.48
N ALA A 58 2.29 5.10 -21.70
CA ALA A 58 2.78 6.24 -20.94
C ALA A 58 3.91 5.82 -19.97
N ILE A 59 3.78 4.66 -19.32
CA ILE A 59 4.84 4.11 -18.46
C ILE A 59 6.11 3.82 -19.26
N ASP A 60 6.01 3.16 -20.41
CA ASP A 60 7.19 2.77 -21.21
C ASP A 60 7.97 4.00 -21.72
N GLU A 61 7.24 5.04 -22.14
CA GLU A 61 7.83 6.27 -22.70
C GLU A 61 8.31 7.25 -21.63
N LEU A 62 7.57 7.42 -20.52
CA LEU A 62 7.89 8.40 -19.48
C LEU A 62 8.80 7.85 -18.38
N ASN A 63 8.92 6.53 -18.24
CA ASN A 63 9.81 5.96 -17.23
C ASN A 63 11.27 6.26 -17.58
N GLN A 64 11.97 6.93 -16.66
CA GLN A 64 13.32 7.48 -16.83
C GLN A 64 13.42 8.65 -17.82
N ALA A 65 12.30 9.29 -18.16
CA ALA A 65 12.32 10.54 -18.89
C ALA A 65 12.84 11.69 -18.01
N GLU A 66 13.49 12.67 -18.63
CA GLU A 66 13.86 13.91 -17.95
C GLU A 66 12.69 14.89 -17.98
N TYR A 67 12.25 15.33 -16.81
CA TYR A 67 11.18 16.30 -16.63
C TYR A 67 11.58 17.31 -15.54
N ASP A 68 11.52 18.59 -15.87
CA ASP A 68 11.91 19.70 -14.97
C ASP A 68 13.33 19.52 -14.37
N GLY A 69 14.28 19.05 -15.19
CA GLY A 69 15.66 18.81 -14.78
C GLY A 69 15.86 17.62 -13.83
N LYS A 70 14.87 16.72 -13.72
CA LYS A 70 14.94 15.48 -12.95
C LYS A 70 14.51 14.28 -13.78
N VAL A 71 15.17 13.15 -13.57
CA VAL A 71 14.78 11.88 -14.18
C VAL A 71 13.61 11.29 -13.41
N ILE A 72 12.42 11.28 -14.00
CA ILE A 72 11.22 10.78 -13.34
C ILE A 72 11.11 9.27 -13.50
N ASN A 73 10.56 8.59 -12.49
CA ASN A 73 10.30 7.16 -12.55
C ASN A 73 8.79 6.92 -12.56
N VAL A 74 8.31 6.26 -13.60
CA VAL A 74 6.89 5.99 -13.83
C VAL A 74 6.67 4.49 -13.78
N ASN A 75 5.70 4.03 -12.98
CA ASN A 75 5.44 2.60 -12.82
C ASN A 75 3.96 2.34 -12.53
N VAL A 76 3.50 1.11 -12.73
CA VAL A 76 2.15 0.69 -12.35
C VAL A 76 2.00 0.88 -10.85
N ALA A 77 1.05 1.71 -10.43
CA ALA A 77 0.73 1.85 -9.02
C ALA A 77 0.10 0.55 -8.56
N LYS A 78 0.72 -0.10 -7.57
CA LYS A 78 0.09 -1.22 -6.91
C LYS A 78 -1.21 -0.71 -6.28
N PRO A 79 -2.35 -1.39 -6.50
CA PRO A 79 -3.56 -1.06 -5.77
C PRO A 79 -3.18 -1.04 -4.29
N ARG A 80 -3.69 -0.06 -3.56
CA ARG A 80 -3.65 -0.11 -2.11
C ARG A 80 -4.48 -1.33 -1.72
N THR A 81 -3.86 -2.50 -1.65
CA THR A 81 -4.41 -3.61 -0.89
C THR A 81 -4.57 -3.00 0.48
N ASP A 82 -5.82 -2.85 0.90
CA ASP A 82 -6.16 -2.51 2.27
C ASP A 82 -5.16 -3.25 3.17
N ARG A 83 -4.35 -2.50 3.93
CA ARG A 83 -3.47 -3.10 4.94
C ARG A 83 -4.37 -4.11 5.65
N PRO A 84 -4.08 -5.42 5.67
CA PRO A 84 -4.95 -6.36 6.35
C PRO A 84 -5.20 -5.80 7.74
N ALA A 85 -6.44 -5.36 7.97
CA ALA A 85 -6.84 -4.75 9.21
C ALA A 85 -6.51 -5.76 10.32
N GLY A 86 -5.52 -5.46 11.16
CA GLY A 86 -5.28 -6.22 12.38
C GLY A 86 -4.09 -7.19 12.40
N GLY A 87 -2.92 -6.80 11.88
CA GLY A 87 -1.65 -7.38 12.33
C GLY A 87 -1.18 -6.74 13.64
N ARG A 88 -1.81 -7.05 14.79
CA ARG A 88 -1.29 -6.69 16.12
C ARG A 88 -0.96 -7.94 16.93
N GLY A 89 0.34 -8.15 17.13
CA GLY A 89 0.89 -8.52 18.43
C GLY A 89 0.89 -10.00 18.75
N GLY A 90 2.03 -10.64 18.52
CA GLY A 90 2.34 -11.93 19.14
C GLY A 90 2.41 -11.81 20.67
N PHE A 91 1.88 -12.82 21.35
CA PHE A 91 2.30 -13.18 22.70
C PHE A 91 2.95 -14.56 22.63
N ASN A 92 4.27 -14.51 22.58
CA ASN A 92 5.13 -15.66 22.77
C ASN A 92 5.07 -16.06 24.26
N ARG A 93 4.64 -17.30 24.52
CA ARG A 93 5.15 -18.24 25.53
C ARG A 93 5.25 -17.81 27.02
N ASN A 94 4.36 -18.38 27.82
CA ASN A 94 4.71 -19.05 29.08
C ASN A 94 3.68 -20.20 29.25
N GLY A 95 4.01 -21.49 29.33
CA GLY A 95 5.20 -22.11 29.89
C GLY A 95 4.91 -22.71 31.26
N GLY A 96 4.02 -23.71 31.35
CA GLY A 96 3.83 -24.55 32.55
C GLY A 96 2.38 -25.01 32.71
N GLY A 97 2.05 -26.28 32.83
CA GLY A 97 2.85 -27.48 32.96
C GLY A 97 1.94 -28.67 33.23
N ARG A 98 2.50 -29.86 33.02
CA ARG A 98 2.26 -31.09 33.78
C ARG A 98 0.91 -31.78 33.60
N ASP A 99 0.90 -32.87 32.85
CA ASP A 99 1.09 -34.24 33.36
C ASP A 99 -0.28 -34.87 33.64
N ARG A 100 -0.78 -35.69 32.71
CA ARG A 100 -0.69 -37.17 32.76
C ARG A 100 -1.54 -37.80 33.86
N ARG A 101 -2.36 -38.75 33.41
CA ARG A 101 -2.75 -39.99 34.11
C ARG A 101 -3.76 -39.77 35.25
N SER A 102 -4.68 -40.66 35.56
CA SER A 102 -5.13 -41.95 35.05
C SER A 102 -6.28 -42.37 35.97
N ASN A 103 -7.27 -43.10 35.45
CA ASN A 103 -7.85 -44.31 36.05
C ASN A 103 -8.56 -44.25 37.43
N GLY A 104 -9.73 -44.92 37.46
CA GLY A 104 -10.33 -45.54 38.64
C GLY A 104 -11.25 -44.61 39.43
N GLY A 105 -12.55 -44.86 39.62
CA GLY A 105 -13.21 -46.15 39.73
C GLY A 105 -13.79 -46.28 41.14
N GLY A 106 -15.12 -46.20 41.23
CA GLY A 106 -15.89 -46.98 42.20
C GLY A 106 -16.03 -46.49 43.65
N ARG A 107 -17.29 -46.56 44.09
CA ARG A 107 -17.72 -47.21 45.34
C ARG A 107 -17.68 -46.40 46.64
N SER A 108 -18.90 -46.07 47.05
CA SER A 108 -19.51 -46.50 48.32
C SER A 108 -19.35 -45.64 49.58
N PHE A 109 -20.52 -45.21 50.07
CA PHE A 109 -21.04 -45.30 51.44
C PHE A 109 -20.07 -45.21 52.62
N GLU A 110 -20.12 -44.07 53.34
CA GLU A 110 -20.53 -43.91 54.75
C GLU A 110 -20.44 -42.39 55.06
N LYS A 111 -21.22 -41.73 55.93
CA LYS A 111 -21.78 -42.10 57.22
C LYS A 111 -22.71 -40.98 57.73
N ARG A 112 -23.69 -41.37 58.56
CA ARG A 112 -24.35 -40.59 59.63
C ARG A 112 -25.23 -39.40 59.19
N PHE A 113 -26.55 -39.55 59.28
CA PHE A 113 -27.28 -39.43 60.56
C PHE A 113 -28.29 -40.56 60.69
#